data_AF-A0A9N8H7W8-F1
#
_entry.id   AF-A0A9N8H7W8-F1
#
_cell.length_a   1.000
_cell.length_b   1.000
_cell.length_c   1.000
_cell.angle_alpha   90.00
_cell.angle_beta   90.00
_cell.angle_gamma   90.00
#
_symmetry.space_group_name_H-M   'P 1'
#
loop_
_entity.id
_entity.type
_entity.pdbx_description
1 polymer ?
#
loop_
_entity_poly.entity_id
_entity_poly.type
_entity_poly.pdbx_seq_one_letter_code
_entity_poly.pdbx_strand_id
1 'polypeptide(L)'
;MKLDANSFGIFNKQSGSAVFLEYGDFSGFKFRVRIPPKTTTVVGLLGKPDWDATNEWMDAFGNQLPQPIGGGYSSDAHMYGQEHWCIRDNRDSLFAYESATGYEAFGDCDKPPGSFNFTGADDSLECLCDGNYACQMDRILFGIDAALETLDFQARVFQQRGILSFAPNQIPAATPTVVVVTVDLRGEANSTLRTVSSFVLYQISVDSRENTTGALAELLDFGSGADLVEGDHVYSGVVMVDANSTVGFQALPVFDGSVSTDLALRTFAAIQVVKGVVSPEMKDCKASTNQ
;
A
#
# COMPACT_ATOMS: atom_id res chain seq x y z
N MET A 1 13.27 -2.67 30.27
CA MET A 1 12.15 -3.22 29.48
C MET A 1 11.61 -4.39 30.28
N LYS A 2 10.32 -4.37 30.62
CA LYS A 2 9.65 -5.49 31.27
C LYS A 2 9.07 -6.34 30.14
N LEU A 3 9.41 -7.62 30.10
CA LEU A 3 8.74 -8.57 29.23
C LEU A 3 7.49 -9.05 29.95
N ASP A 4 6.39 -9.20 29.21
CA ASP A 4 5.18 -9.78 29.76
C ASP A 4 5.39 -11.27 30.00
N ALA A 5 4.56 -11.88 30.86
CA ALA A 5 4.71 -13.29 31.24
C ALA A 5 4.67 -14.27 30.04
N ASN A 6 4.13 -13.82 28.90
CA ASN A 6 3.96 -14.60 27.66
C ASN A 6 4.94 -14.19 26.54
N SER A 7 6.08 -13.56 26.89
CA SER A 7 7.07 -13.12 25.90
C SER A 7 8.36 -13.94 26.00
N PHE A 8 8.83 -14.43 24.86
CA PHE A 8 10.15 -15.05 24.72
C PHE A 8 11.06 -14.12 23.94
N GLY A 9 12.35 -14.09 24.27
CA GLY A 9 13.30 -13.22 23.60
C GLY A 9 14.64 -13.89 23.35
N ILE A 10 15.15 -13.79 22.13
CA ILE A 10 16.54 -14.12 21.82
C ILE A 10 17.33 -12.81 21.90
N PHE A 11 18.30 -12.76 22.82
CA PHE A 11 19.16 -11.59 23.00
C PHE A 11 20.59 -11.92 22.57
N ASN A 12 21.07 -11.21 21.55
CA ASN A 12 22.48 -11.25 21.20
C ASN A 12 23.20 -10.13 21.94
N LYS A 13 23.87 -10.49 23.05
CA LYS A 13 24.55 -9.55 23.95
C LYS A 13 25.68 -8.76 23.28
N GLN A 14 26.34 -9.31 22.26
CA GLN A 14 27.45 -8.65 21.57
C GLN A 14 26.95 -7.59 20.59
N SER A 15 25.90 -7.87 19.81
CA SER A 15 25.34 -6.90 18.88
C SER A 15 24.41 -5.90 19.58
N GLY A 16 23.75 -6.29 20.68
CA GLY A 16 22.69 -5.51 21.31
C GLY A 16 21.32 -5.72 20.65
N SER A 17 21.22 -6.68 19.71
CA SER A 17 19.99 -7.03 19.02
C SER A 17 19.14 -7.96 19.87
N ALA A 18 17.82 -7.78 19.77
CA ALA A 18 16.86 -8.66 20.42
C ALA A 18 15.70 -8.97 19.46
N VAL A 19 15.29 -10.23 19.38
CA VAL A 19 14.02 -10.62 18.75
C VAL A 19 13.12 -11.07 19.89
N PHE A 20 11.95 -10.47 19.99
CA PHE A 20 10.91 -10.85 20.94
C PHE A 20 9.76 -11.51 20.19
N LEU A 21 9.32 -12.65 20.70
CA LEU A 21 8.10 -13.34 20.32
C LEU A 21 7.12 -13.16 21.48
N GLU A 22 6.05 -12.41 21.24
CA GLU A 22 4.94 -12.26 22.18
C GLU A 22 3.82 -13.23 21.74
N TYR A 23 3.40 -14.10 22.66
CA TYR A 23 2.22 -14.96 22.46
C TYR A 23 1.00 -14.29 23.07
N GLY A 24 0.03 -13.92 22.24
CA GLY A 24 -1.24 -13.34 22.67
C GLY A 24 -2.30 -14.40 22.99
N ASP A 25 -3.34 -13.99 23.72
CA ASP A 25 -4.53 -14.84 24.00
C ASP A 25 -5.35 -15.12 22.71
N PHE A 26 -5.13 -14.34 21.66
CA PHE A 26 -5.61 -14.60 20.31
C PHE A 26 -4.46 -15.19 19.49
N SER A 27 -4.75 -16.21 18.68
CA SER A 27 -3.87 -17.18 17.99
C SER A 27 -2.84 -16.63 16.99
N GLY A 28 -2.20 -15.50 17.29
CA GLY A 28 -1.16 -14.87 16.50
C GLY A 28 0.16 -14.75 17.27
N PHE A 29 1.26 -14.97 16.56
CA PHE A 29 2.59 -14.64 17.04
C PHE A 29 2.88 -13.17 16.72
N LYS A 30 3.25 -12.37 17.73
CA LYS A 30 3.76 -11.02 17.50
C LYS A 30 5.28 -11.02 17.60
N PHE A 31 5.93 -10.73 16.47
CA PHE A 31 7.38 -10.57 16.42
C PHE A 31 7.74 -9.10 16.62
N ARG A 32 8.57 -8.78 17.60
CA ARG A 32 9.21 -7.46 17.74
C ARG A 32 10.70 -7.62 17.61
N VAL A 33 11.29 -7.07 16.55
CA VAL A 33 12.74 -7.05 16.39
C VAL A 33 13.25 -5.70 16.88
N ARG A 34 14.10 -5.72 17.90
CA ARG A 34 14.84 -4.55 18.35
C ARG A 34 16.24 -4.59 17.77
N ILE A 35 16.47 -3.69 16.82
CA ILE A 35 17.77 -3.44 16.23
C ILE A 35 18.47 -2.33 17.05
N PRO A 36 19.72 -2.53 17.47
CA PRO A 36 20.47 -1.53 18.20
C PRO A 36 20.83 -0.34 17.29
N PRO A 37 20.79 0.91 17.79
CA PRO A 37 20.96 2.11 16.97
C PRO A 37 22.36 2.28 16.34
N LYS A 38 23.29 1.36 16.58
CA LYS A 38 24.67 1.41 16.07
C LYS A 38 24.98 0.42 14.94
N THR A 39 24.04 -0.41 14.51
CA THR A 39 24.22 -1.24 13.31
C THR A 39 23.79 -0.44 12.10
N THR A 40 24.76 0.13 11.36
CA THR A 40 24.52 1.03 10.22
C THR A 40 23.98 0.33 8.97
N THR A 41 23.76 -0.99 9.01
CA THR A 41 23.29 -1.78 7.87
C THR A 41 22.51 -2.99 8.39
N VAL A 42 21.30 -2.76 8.90
CA VAL A 42 20.31 -3.84 8.90
C VAL A 42 19.57 -3.76 7.58
N VAL A 43 19.74 -4.82 6.79
CA VAL A 43 18.99 -5.08 5.58
C VAL A 43 18.18 -6.33 5.89
N GLY A 44 16.89 -6.29 5.57
CA GLY A 44 15.98 -7.40 5.87
C GLY A 44 14.71 -7.28 5.06
N LEU A 45 13.81 -8.23 5.30
CA LEU A 45 12.46 -8.27 4.71
C LEU A 45 11.66 -6.97 4.93
N LEU A 46 12.05 -6.17 5.92
CA LEU A 46 11.40 -4.91 6.31
C LEU A 46 12.14 -3.66 5.80
N GLY A 47 13.14 -3.82 4.92
CA GLY A 47 13.96 -2.74 4.36
C GLY A 47 14.76 -1.92 5.38
N LYS A 48 14.93 -0.62 5.09
CA LYS A 48 15.67 0.30 5.98
C LYS A 48 14.77 0.81 7.10
N PRO A 49 15.30 0.95 8.33
CA PRO A 49 14.56 1.52 9.45
C PRO A 49 14.54 3.06 9.39
N ASP A 50 14.26 3.65 8.24
CA ASP A 50 14.23 5.11 8.00
C ASP A 50 12.82 5.66 7.78
N TRP A 51 11.79 4.83 7.97
CA TRP A 51 10.36 5.17 7.79
C TRP A 51 9.98 5.51 6.35
N ASP A 52 10.84 5.20 5.38
CA ASP A 52 10.55 5.36 3.97
C ASP A 52 10.10 4.03 3.37
N ALA A 53 8.77 3.86 3.29
CA ALA A 53 8.18 2.65 2.73
C ALA A 53 8.68 2.36 1.30
N THR A 54 9.13 3.38 0.54
CA THR A 54 9.61 3.20 -0.85
C THR A 54 10.83 2.31 -0.94
N ASN A 55 11.59 2.19 0.14
CA ASN A 55 12.82 1.40 0.19
C ASN A 55 12.66 0.10 1.00
N GLU A 56 11.44 -0.36 1.27
CA GLU A 56 11.20 -1.60 2.02
C GLU A 56 11.68 -2.86 1.28
N TRP A 57 11.72 -2.80 -0.05
CA TRP A 57 12.08 -3.92 -0.91
C TRP A 57 13.58 -3.85 -1.21
N MET A 58 14.33 -4.83 -0.70
CA MET A 58 15.79 -4.87 -0.82
C MET A 58 16.27 -6.29 -1.13
N ASP A 59 17.41 -6.37 -1.81
CA ASP A 59 18.16 -7.61 -1.91
C ASP A 59 18.96 -7.88 -0.61
N ALA A 60 19.60 -9.04 -0.52
CA ALA A 60 20.43 -9.42 0.63
C ALA A 60 21.65 -8.49 0.86
N PHE A 61 21.99 -7.63 -0.09
CA PHE A 61 23.12 -6.69 -0.02
C PHE A 61 22.68 -5.26 0.38
N GLY A 62 21.38 -5.00 0.47
CA GLY A 62 20.82 -3.68 0.80
C GLY A 62 20.59 -2.78 -0.40
N ASN A 63 20.66 -3.33 -1.61
CA ASN A 63 20.23 -2.60 -2.79
C ASN A 63 18.71 -2.60 -2.86
N GLN A 64 18.13 -1.44 -3.14
CA GLN A 64 16.70 -1.31 -3.33
C GLN A 64 16.26 -2.06 -4.59
N LEU A 65 15.18 -2.83 -4.45
CA LEU A 65 14.53 -3.54 -5.55
C LEU A 65 13.24 -2.82 -5.93
N PRO A 66 12.77 -2.93 -7.19
CA PRO A 66 11.48 -2.43 -7.58
C PRO A 66 10.37 -3.09 -6.74
N GLN A 67 9.50 -2.28 -6.14
CA GLN A 67 8.35 -2.83 -5.45
C GLN A 67 7.36 -3.42 -6.45
N PRO A 68 6.84 -4.64 -6.22
CA PRO A 68 5.81 -5.21 -7.08
C PRO A 68 4.54 -4.37 -7.10
N ILE A 69 3.93 -4.28 -8.28
CA ILE A 69 2.72 -3.49 -8.55
C ILE A 69 1.53 -3.99 -7.69
N GLY A 70 1.52 -5.27 -7.33
CA GLY A 70 0.49 -5.88 -6.46
C GLY A 70 0.68 -5.66 -4.95
N GLY A 71 1.75 -4.98 -4.52
CA GLY A 71 2.04 -4.75 -3.10
C GLY A 71 2.48 -6.01 -2.34
N GLY A 72 2.57 -5.90 -1.01
CA GLY A 72 3.16 -6.91 -0.10
C GLY A 72 2.39 -8.21 0.10
N TYR A 73 1.22 -8.36 -0.51
CA TYR A 73 0.33 -9.52 -0.34
C TYR A 73 0.03 -10.24 -1.65
N SER A 74 0.80 -9.96 -2.69
CA SER A 74 0.64 -10.54 -4.04
C SER A 74 1.48 -11.80 -4.25
N SER A 75 1.22 -12.54 -5.33
CA SER A 75 2.14 -13.57 -5.83
C SER A 75 3.55 -13.03 -6.01
N ASP A 76 3.68 -11.77 -6.38
CA ASP A 76 4.97 -11.12 -6.60
C ASP A 76 5.70 -10.88 -5.27
N ALA A 77 4.98 -10.59 -4.18
CA ALA A 77 5.55 -10.51 -2.84
C ALA A 77 6.08 -11.87 -2.38
N HIS A 78 5.35 -12.95 -2.66
CA HIS A 78 5.80 -14.31 -2.40
C HIS A 78 7.05 -14.65 -3.20
N MET A 79 7.06 -14.38 -4.51
CA MET A 79 8.22 -14.62 -5.37
C MET A 79 9.45 -13.82 -4.91
N TYR A 80 9.28 -12.56 -4.53
CA TYR A 80 10.34 -11.75 -3.94
C TYR A 80 10.90 -12.40 -2.66
N GLY A 81 10.02 -12.88 -1.77
CA GLY A 81 10.43 -13.62 -0.58
C GLY A 81 11.24 -14.87 -0.92
N GLN A 82 10.80 -15.63 -1.94
CA GLN A 82 11.50 -16.83 -2.41
C GLN A 82 12.87 -16.55 -3.05
N GLU A 83 12.96 -15.46 -3.81
CA GLU A 83 14.15 -15.11 -4.57
C GLU A 83 15.23 -14.49 -3.67
N HIS A 84 14.85 -13.60 -2.76
CA HIS A 84 15.81 -12.77 -2.02
C HIS A 84 15.97 -13.14 -0.55
N TRP A 85 14.95 -13.75 0.07
CA TRP A 85 14.91 -13.93 1.52
C TRP A 85 14.77 -15.38 1.97
N CYS A 86 14.49 -16.31 1.06
CA CYS A 86 14.35 -17.70 1.41
C CYS A 86 15.71 -18.36 1.60
N ILE A 87 15.93 -18.89 2.80
CA ILE A 87 17.13 -19.65 3.15
C ILE A 87 17.03 -20.99 2.44
N ARG A 88 17.98 -21.30 1.54
CA ARG A 88 18.01 -22.53 0.73
C ARG A 88 19.00 -23.57 1.25
N ASP A 89 19.92 -23.19 2.12
CA ASP A 89 20.88 -24.08 2.78
C ASP A 89 20.66 -24.05 4.30
N ASN A 90 20.52 -25.22 4.92
CA ASN A 90 20.39 -25.36 6.37
C ASN A 90 21.57 -24.70 7.12
N ARG A 91 22.76 -24.67 6.52
CA ARG A 91 23.96 -24.06 7.12
C ARG A 91 23.85 -22.54 7.25
N ASP A 92 23.00 -21.91 6.45
CA ASP A 92 22.72 -20.48 6.49
C ASP A 92 21.57 -20.16 7.46
N SER A 93 20.86 -21.18 7.95
CA SER A 93 19.83 -21.03 8.97
C SER A 93 20.44 -20.75 10.34
N LEU A 94 19.97 -19.68 10.98
CA LEU A 94 20.30 -19.37 12.38
C LEU A 94 19.24 -19.92 13.35
N PHE A 95 18.22 -20.62 12.85
CA PHE A 95 17.15 -21.18 13.67
C PHE A 95 17.59 -22.50 14.32
N ALA A 96 17.23 -22.66 15.59
CA ALA A 96 17.29 -23.93 16.28
C ALA A 96 15.91 -24.59 16.21
N TYR A 97 15.87 -25.88 15.91
CA TYR A 97 14.65 -26.65 15.75
C TYR A 97 14.43 -27.60 16.94
N GLU A 98 13.17 -27.91 17.24
CA GLU A 98 12.86 -28.95 18.23
C GLU A 98 13.31 -30.32 17.72
N SER A 99 13.55 -31.28 18.63
CA SER A 99 14.15 -32.58 18.28
C SER A 99 13.38 -33.41 17.24
N ALA A 100 12.09 -33.11 17.01
CA ALA A 100 11.24 -33.80 16.04
C ALA A 100 11.03 -33.00 14.73
N THR A 101 11.57 -31.78 14.62
CA THR A 101 11.45 -30.93 13.44
C THR A 101 12.84 -30.51 12.96
N GLY A 102 12.97 -30.19 11.69
CA GLY A 102 14.24 -29.79 11.09
C GLY A 102 14.03 -28.68 10.09
N TYR A 103 15.15 -28.18 9.55
CA TYR A 103 15.15 -27.20 8.48
C TYR A 103 14.26 -27.63 7.31
N GLU A 104 14.28 -28.91 6.95
CA GLU A 104 13.53 -29.50 5.84
C GLU A 104 12.00 -29.38 6.02
N ALA A 105 11.51 -29.21 7.25
CA ALA A 105 10.08 -28.99 7.51
C ALA A 105 9.61 -27.57 7.14
N PHE A 106 10.54 -26.61 7.00
CA PHE A 106 10.25 -25.19 6.80
C PHE A 106 10.94 -24.60 5.55
N GLY A 107 12.02 -25.20 5.07
CA GLY A 107 12.86 -24.74 3.95
C GLY A 107 12.29 -25.05 2.56
N ASP A 108 10.98 -24.92 2.38
CA ASP A 108 10.29 -25.19 1.10
C ASP A 108 10.23 -23.94 0.23
N CYS A 109 11.39 -23.46 -0.20
CA CYS A 109 11.54 -22.22 -0.97
C CYS A 109 10.90 -22.27 -2.36
N ASP A 110 10.59 -23.45 -2.89
CA ASP A 110 10.06 -23.62 -4.24
C ASP A 110 8.53 -23.90 -4.23
N LYS A 111 7.91 -23.86 -3.05
CA LYS A 111 6.47 -24.01 -2.92
C LYS A 111 5.73 -22.88 -3.62
N PRO A 112 4.73 -23.15 -4.47
CA PRO A 112 3.93 -22.08 -5.05
C PRO A 112 3.25 -21.25 -3.95
N PRO A 113 2.95 -19.96 -4.21
CA PRO A 113 2.21 -19.14 -3.26
C PRO A 113 0.92 -19.86 -2.86
N GLY A 114 0.67 -19.93 -1.56
CA GLY A 114 -0.62 -20.39 -1.06
C GLY A 114 -1.74 -19.44 -1.49
N SER A 115 -2.98 -19.92 -1.48
CA SER A 115 -4.15 -19.05 -1.54
C SER A 115 -4.61 -18.71 -0.14
N PHE A 116 -4.86 -17.43 0.14
CA PHE A 116 -5.62 -17.07 1.33
C PHE A 116 -7.08 -17.43 1.12
N ASN A 117 -7.66 -18.16 2.09
CA ASN A 117 -9.07 -18.48 2.05
C ASN A 117 -9.83 -17.61 3.04
N PHE A 118 -10.55 -16.61 2.50
CA PHE A 118 -11.42 -15.73 3.28
C PHE A 118 -12.89 -16.19 3.28
N THR A 119 -13.23 -17.39 2.76
CA THR A 119 -14.64 -17.85 2.65
C THR A 119 -15.36 -18.06 3.98
N GLY A 120 -14.69 -17.87 5.12
CA GLY A 120 -15.30 -17.89 6.46
C GLY A 120 -15.22 -16.54 7.18
N ALA A 121 -14.80 -15.49 6.49
CA ALA A 121 -14.84 -14.14 7.00
C ALA A 121 -16.28 -13.73 7.29
N ASP A 122 -16.50 -13.04 8.41
CA ASP A 122 -17.82 -12.49 8.71
C ASP A 122 -18.14 -11.33 7.75
N ASP A 123 -19.42 -11.08 7.47
CA ASP A 123 -19.86 -10.04 6.51
C ASP A 123 -19.31 -8.64 6.83
N SER A 124 -19.00 -8.35 8.10
CA SER A 124 -18.35 -7.11 8.52
C SER A 124 -16.93 -6.96 7.99
N LEU A 125 -16.24 -8.07 7.68
CA LEU A 125 -14.93 -8.06 7.03
C LEU A 125 -15.04 -7.55 5.60
N GLU A 126 -16.01 -8.09 4.85
CA GLU A 126 -16.23 -7.68 3.46
C GLU A 126 -16.69 -6.23 3.40
N CYS A 127 -17.60 -5.83 4.31
CA CYS A 127 -18.02 -4.44 4.51
C CYS A 127 -16.83 -3.49 4.77
N LEU A 128 -15.90 -3.88 5.64
CA LEU A 128 -14.77 -3.03 6.02
C LEU A 128 -13.69 -2.95 4.94
N CYS A 129 -13.34 -4.10 4.37
CA CYS A 129 -12.15 -4.23 3.55
C CYS A 129 -12.42 -4.14 2.06
N ASP A 130 -13.67 -4.32 1.59
CA ASP A 130 -14.07 -4.16 0.18
C ASP A 130 -13.12 -4.90 -0.79
N GLY A 131 -12.89 -6.20 -0.52
CA GLY A 131 -11.97 -7.05 -1.28
C GLY A 131 -10.47 -6.80 -1.07
N ASN A 132 -10.07 -5.88 -0.17
CA ASN A 132 -8.67 -5.61 0.12
C ASN A 132 -8.05 -6.73 0.98
N TYR A 133 -7.30 -7.65 0.34
CA TYR A 133 -6.70 -8.80 1.03
C TYR A 133 -5.77 -8.45 2.18
N ALA A 134 -5.07 -7.30 2.14
CA ALA A 134 -4.22 -6.87 3.25
C ALA A 134 -5.06 -6.52 4.48
N CYS A 135 -6.08 -5.69 4.29
CA CYS A 135 -7.06 -5.37 5.33
C CYS A 135 -7.74 -6.64 5.86
N GLN A 136 -8.11 -7.56 4.96
CA GLN A 136 -8.78 -8.81 5.34
C GLN A 136 -7.88 -9.68 6.23
N MET A 137 -6.60 -9.82 5.85
CA MET A 137 -5.60 -10.54 6.63
C MET A 137 -5.38 -9.89 8.00
N ASP A 138 -5.16 -8.58 8.06
CA ASP A 138 -4.87 -7.90 9.32
C ASP A 138 -6.08 -7.92 10.26
N ARG A 139 -7.30 -7.87 9.72
CA ARG A 139 -8.52 -8.04 10.53
C ARG A 139 -8.60 -9.42 11.17
N ILE A 140 -8.28 -10.47 10.41
CA ILE A 140 -8.32 -11.87 10.88
C ILE A 140 -7.22 -12.14 11.89
N LEU A 141 -6.00 -11.65 11.63
CA LEU A 141 -4.82 -11.94 12.45
C LEU A 141 -4.71 -11.03 13.68
N PHE A 142 -5.08 -9.75 13.55
CA PHE A 142 -4.78 -8.71 14.53
C PHE A 142 -6.00 -7.90 14.97
N GLY A 143 -7.17 -8.13 14.39
CA GLY A 143 -8.41 -7.45 14.77
C GLY A 143 -8.68 -6.16 13.98
N ILE A 144 -9.79 -5.48 14.33
CA ILE A 144 -10.33 -4.38 13.53
C ILE A 144 -9.42 -3.15 13.46
N ASP A 145 -8.71 -2.85 14.54
CA ASP A 145 -7.85 -1.66 14.59
C ASP A 145 -6.69 -1.78 13.60
N ALA A 146 -6.08 -2.98 13.48
CA ALA A 146 -5.01 -3.24 12.52
C ALA A 146 -5.49 -3.14 11.07
N ALA A 147 -6.70 -3.63 10.78
CA ALA A 147 -7.30 -3.50 9.45
C ALA A 147 -7.51 -2.03 9.04
N LEU A 148 -7.97 -1.20 9.97
CA LEU A 148 -8.12 0.24 9.76
C LEU A 148 -6.78 0.94 9.55
N GLU A 149 -5.77 0.59 10.35
CA GLU A 149 -4.40 1.10 10.17
C GLU A 149 -3.82 0.73 8.80
N THR A 150 -4.10 -0.48 8.31
CA THR A 150 -3.68 -0.92 6.97
C THR A 150 -4.35 -0.13 5.86
N LEU A 151 -5.67 0.10 5.94
CA LEU A 151 -6.38 0.93 4.97
C LEU A 151 -5.85 2.38 4.96
N ASP A 152 -5.61 2.94 6.13
CA ASP A 152 -5.07 4.29 6.31
C ASP A 152 -3.61 4.40 5.81
N PHE A 153 -2.77 3.40 6.11
CA PHE A 153 -1.42 3.32 5.58
C PHE A 153 -1.40 3.20 4.06
N GLN A 154 -2.19 2.32 3.48
CA GLN A 154 -2.27 2.17 2.03
C GLN A 154 -2.76 3.46 1.38
N ALA A 155 -3.78 4.12 1.94
CA ALA A 155 -4.24 5.41 1.46
C ALA A 155 -3.10 6.46 1.44
N ARG A 156 -2.28 6.51 2.50
CA ARG A 156 -1.08 7.37 2.53
C ARG A 156 -0.03 6.99 1.50
N VAL A 157 0.29 5.70 1.36
CA VAL A 157 1.31 5.22 0.42
C VAL A 157 0.88 5.51 -1.02
N PHE A 158 -0.39 5.27 -1.36
CA PHE A 158 -0.93 5.64 -2.67
C PHE A 158 -0.85 7.15 -2.92
N GLN A 159 -1.11 7.98 -1.90
CA GLN A 159 -0.95 9.44 -1.99
C GLN A 159 0.51 9.87 -2.15
N GLN A 160 1.45 9.19 -1.52
CA GLN A 160 2.88 9.54 -1.55
C GLN A 160 3.60 9.04 -2.81
N ARG A 161 3.06 8.02 -3.48
CA ARG A 161 3.71 7.36 -4.63
C ARG A 161 3.00 7.55 -5.96
N GLY A 162 1.76 7.99 -5.93
CA GLY A 162 1.07 8.36 -7.15
C GLY A 162 1.78 9.57 -7.77
N ILE A 163 2.16 9.46 -9.04
CA ILE A 163 2.38 10.63 -9.89
C ILE A 163 1.14 11.55 -9.78
N LEU A 164 -0.04 11.00 -9.58
CA LEU A 164 -1.30 11.73 -9.45
C LEU A 164 -1.70 11.94 -7.97
N SER A 165 -1.99 13.18 -7.60
CA SER A 165 -2.44 13.59 -6.26
C SER A 165 -3.65 14.54 -6.34
N PHE A 166 -4.37 14.67 -5.22
CA PHE A 166 -5.63 15.42 -5.14
C PHE A 166 -5.69 16.34 -3.92
N ALA A 167 -6.28 17.52 -4.09
CA ALA A 167 -6.58 18.44 -2.99
C ALA A 167 -8.00 19.07 -3.15
N PRO A 168 -8.95 18.81 -2.23
CA PRO A 168 -8.84 17.87 -1.11
C PRO A 168 -8.82 16.40 -1.59
N ASN A 169 -8.19 15.52 -0.82
CA ASN A 169 -8.16 14.07 -1.08
C ASN A 169 -9.43 13.34 -0.59
N GLN A 170 -10.34 14.08 0.02
CA GLN A 170 -11.65 13.63 0.50
C GLN A 170 -12.68 14.69 0.10
N ILE A 171 -13.78 14.26 -0.50
CA ILE A 171 -14.88 15.16 -0.87
C ILE A 171 -16.14 14.81 -0.09
N PRO A 172 -16.89 15.80 0.44
CA PRO A 172 -18.18 15.55 1.06
C PRO A 172 -19.17 14.98 0.03
N ALA A 173 -19.92 13.95 0.43
CA ALA A 173 -20.99 13.42 -0.42
C ALA A 173 -22.03 14.50 -0.76
N ALA A 174 -22.56 14.44 -1.99
CA ALA A 174 -23.62 15.32 -2.50
C ALA A 174 -23.34 16.83 -2.46
N THR A 175 -22.07 17.23 -2.30
CA THR A 175 -21.64 18.63 -2.35
C THR A 175 -20.67 18.82 -3.50
N PRO A 176 -21.00 19.65 -4.51
CA PRO A 176 -20.05 20.03 -5.56
C PRO A 176 -18.75 20.51 -4.94
N THR A 177 -17.68 19.75 -5.14
CA THR A 177 -16.38 20.04 -4.53
C THR A 177 -15.37 20.36 -5.61
N VAL A 178 -14.68 21.48 -5.41
CA VAL A 178 -13.55 21.88 -6.23
C VAL A 178 -12.35 21.03 -5.82
N VAL A 179 -11.85 20.23 -6.76
CA VAL A 179 -10.69 19.37 -6.56
C VAL A 179 -9.58 19.85 -7.48
N VAL A 180 -8.41 20.09 -6.89
CA VAL A 180 -7.17 20.25 -7.63
C VAL A 180 -6.57 18.88 -7.87
N VAL A 181 -6.35 18.52 -9.12
CA VAL A 181 -5.66 17.30 -9.53
C VAL A 181 -4.27 17.68 -10.00
N THR A 182 -3.26 17.02 -9.45
CA THR A 182 -1.85 17.30 -9.75
C THR A 182 -1.15 16.04 -10.23
N VAL A 183 -0.40 16.15 -11.32
CA VAL A 183 0.51 15.11 -11.84
C VAL A 183 1.95 15.59 -11.62
N ASP A 184 2.71 14.96 -10.74
CA ASP A 184 4.10 15.30 -10.42
C ASP A 184 5.06 14.27 -11.02
N LEU A 185 5.79 14.68 -12.06
CA LEU A 185 6.76 13.83 -12.76
C LEU A 185 8.21 14.09 -12.32
N ARG A 186 8.47 14.86 -11.26
CA ARG A 186 9.83 15.24 -10.87
C ARG A 186 10.70 14.04 -10.51
N GLY A 187 10.10 13.00 -9.93
CA GLY A 187 10.77 11.71 -9.63
C GLY A 187 11.10 10.85 -10.86
N GLU A 188 10.48 11.12 -12.01
CA GLU A 188 10.53 10.28 -13.21
C GLU A 188 11.63 10.75 -14.19
N ALA A 189 12.88 10.80 -13.73
CA ALA A 189 14.02 11.33 -14.50
C ALA A 189 14.23 10.71 -15.89
N ASN A 190 13.88 9.42 -16.05
CA ASN A 190 14.14 8.66 -17.28
C ASN A 190 12.86 8.26 -18.04
N SER A 191 11.71 8.87 -17.72
CA SER A 191 10.43 8.52 -18.33
C SER A 191 10.15 9.30 -19.62
N THR A 192 9.52 8.66 -20.60
CA THR A 192 8.98 9.32 -21.80
C THR A 192 7.95 10.39 -21.45
N LEU A 193 7.36 10.32 -20.25
CA LEU A 193 6.39 11.28 -19.73
C LEU A 193 6.96 12.71 -19.58
N ARG A 194 8.29 12.90 -19.59
CA ARG A 194 8.89 14.25 -19.55
C ARG A 194 8.65 15.09 -20.79
N THR A 195 8.27 14.46 -21.90
CA THR A 195 7.97 15.15 -23.16
C THR A 195 6.48 15.51 -23.30
N VAL A 196 5.69 15.25 -22.27
CA VAL A 196 4.26 15.51 -22.25
C VAL A 196 4.00 17.01 -22.20
N SER A 197 3.12 17.50 -23.08
CA SER A 197 2.71 18.91 -23.07
C SER A 197 1.63 19.19 -22.03
N SER A 198 0.73 18.22 -21.81
CA SER A 198 -0.41 18.33 -20.89
C SER A 198 -1.01 16.96 -20.59
N PHE A 199 -1.91 16.88 -19.61
CA PHE A 199 -2.70 15.66 -19.36
C PHE A 199 -4.18 15.93 -19.54
N VAL A 200 -4.90 15.01 -20.16
CA VAL A 200 -6.38 15.04 -20.20
C VAL A 200 -6.90 14.15 -19.08
N LEU A 201 -7.70 14.74 -18.19
CA LEU A 201 -8.29 14.07 -17.05
C LEU A 201 -9.67 13.50 -17.42
N TYR A 202 -9.88 12.24 -17.11
CA TYR A 202 -11.15 11.53 -17.25
C TYR A 202 -11.64 11.10 -15.88
N GLN A 203 -12.96 11.08 -15.70
CA GLN A 203 -13.58 10.42 -14.58
C GLN A 203 -13.78 8.94 -14.92
N ILE A 204 -13.46 8.07 -13.96
CA ILE A 204 -13.66 6.61 -14.11
C ILE A 204 -14.54 6.10 -12.97
N SER A 205 -15.41 5.15 -13.30
CA SER A 205 -16.09 4.38 -12.26
C SER A 205 -15.08 3.46 -11.60
N VAL A 206 -15.03 3.46 -10.27
CA VAL A 206 -14.14 2.56 -9.53
C VAL A 206 -14.57 1.09 -9.74
N ASP A 207 -15.88 0.85 -9.85
CA ASP A 207 -16.46 -0.49 -9.94
C ASP A 207 -16.28 -1.09 -11.34
N SER A 208 -16.62 -0.34 -12.40
CA SER A 208 -16.54 -0.86 -13.77
C SER A 208 -15.18 -0.62 -14.43
N ARG A 209 -14.37 0.30 -13.90
CA ARG A 209 -13.13 0.81 -14.52
C ARG A 209 -13.34 1.36 -15.93
N GLU A 210 -14.58 1.66 -16.31
CA GLU A 210 -14.89 2.29 -17.57
C GLU A 210 -14.84 3.81 -17.43
N ASN A 211 -14.33 4.47 -18.46
CA ASN A 211 -14.33 5.92 -18.54
C ASN A 211 -15.77 6.40 -18.67
N THR A 212 -16.12 7.43 -17.91
CA THR A 212 -17.36 8.16 -18.17
C THR A 212 -17.21 8.93 -19.48
N THR A 213 -18.33 9.35 -20.06
CA THR A 213 -18.36 9.98 -21.37
C THR A 213 -17.86 11.44 -21.30
N GLY A 214 -16.56 11.63 -21.47
CA GLY A 214 -15.94 12.94 -21.74
C GLY A 214 -14.68 13.23 -20.93
N ALA A 215 -13.83 14.10 -21.48
CA ALA A 215 -12.75 14.71 -20.73
C ALA A 215 -13.31 15.72 -19.71
N LEU A 216 -12.84 15.66 -18.47
CA LEU A 216 -13.22 16.60 -17.41
C LEU A 216 -12.44 17.90 -17.48
N ALA A 217 -11.12 17.79 -17.65
CA ALA A 217 -10.21 18.92 -17.65
C ALA A 217 -8.91 18.57 -18.37
N GLU A 218 -8.17 19.60 -18.75
CA GLU A 218 -6.78 19.50 -19.13
C GLU A 218 -5.92 20.00 -17.96
N LEU A 219 -4.88 19.24 -17.60
CA LEU A 219 -3.89 19.60 -16.59
C LEU A 219 -2.67 20.19 -17.29
N LEU A 220 -2.26 21.37 -16.84
CA LEU A 220 -1.25 22.19 -17.49
C LEU A 220 -0.14 22.52 -16.48
N ASP A 221 1.09 22.66 -17.00
CA ASP A 221 2.28 23.09 -16.27
C ASP A 221 2.55 24.55 -16.64
N PHE A 222 1.97 25.48 -15.89
CA PHE A 222 1.96 26.92 -16.15
C PHE A 222 2.44 27.76 -14.97
N GLY A 223 2.87 27.14 -13.86
CA GLY A 223 3.29 27.82 -12.65
C GLY A 223 2.15 28.61 -11.97
N SER A 224 0.95 28.03 -11.90
CA SER A 224 -0.17 28.65 -11.18
C SER A 224 -0.98 27.68 -10.31
N GLY A 225 -1.54 28.19 -9.21
CA GLY A 225 -2.36 27.39 -8.30
C GLY A 225 -1.51 26.43 -7.45
N ALA A 226 -1.70 25.12 -7.64
CA ALA A 226 -0.93 24.08 -6.95
C ALA A 226 0.40 23.74 -7.65
N ASP A 227 0.48 24.01 -8.96
CA ASP A 227 1.74 24.12 -9.67
C ASP A 227 2.31 25.52 -9.42
N LEU A 228 3.52 25.62 -8.89
CA LEU A 228 4.13 26.89 -8.50
C LEU A 228 5.20 27.38 -9.48
N VAL A 229 5.66 26.52 -10.39
CA VAL A 229 6.82 26.77 -11.24
C VAL A 229 6.58 26.19 -12.63
N GLU A 230 6.40 27.06 -13.61
CA GLU A 230 6.27 26.65 -15.01
C GLU A 230 7.48 25.83 -15.47
N GLY A 231 7.20 24.68 -16.08
CA GLY A 231 8.18 23.75 -16.64
C GLY A 231 8.86 22.87 -15.60
N ASP A 232 8.35 22.77 -14.37
CA ASP A 232 8.89 21.86 -13.35
C ASP A 232 8.33 20.42 -13.45
N HIS A 233 7.49 20.18 -14.47
CA HIS A 233 6.77 18.93 -14.72
C HIS A 233 5.74 18.57 -13.65
N VAL A 234 5.15 19.59 -13.02
CA VAL A 234 3.96 19.47 -12.18
C VAL A 234 2.77 20.04 -12.95
N TYR A 235 1.88 19.16 -13.39
CA TYR A 235 0.69 19.55 -14.15
C TYR A 235 -0.49 19.62 -13.20
N SER A 236 -1.21 20.74 -13.16
CA SER A 236 -2.37 20.87 -12.30
C SER A 236 -3.61 21.37 -13.04
N GLY A 237 -4.78 21.04 -12.51
CA GLY A 237 -6.06 21.47 -13.04
C GLY A 237 -7.14 21.36 -11.98
N VAL A 238 -8.23 22.09 -12.20
CA VAL A 238 -9.34 22.18 -11.26
C VAL A 238 -10.57 21.52 -11.87
N VAL A 239 -11.16 20.57 -11.16
CA VAL A 239 -12.42 19.93 -11.55
C VAL A 239 -13.48 20.11 -10.46
N MET A 240 -14.73 20.22 -10.89
CA MET A 240 -15.88 20.15 -9.99
C MET A 240 -16.40 18.73 -10.00
N VAL A 241 -16.51 18.15 -8.81
CA VAL A 241 -16.96 16.76 -8.65
C VAL A 241 -18.27 16.75 -7.88
N ASP A 242 -19.32 16.24 -8.54
CA ASP A 242 -20.65 16.05 -7.97
C ASP A 242 -20.85 14.56 -7.68
N ALA A 243 -20.34 14.10 -6.54
CA ALA A 243 -20.28 12.68 -6.24
C ALA A 243 -21.29 12.24 -5.17
N ASN A 244 -22.18 11.33 -5.57
CA ASN A 244 -22.98 10.51 -4.65
C ASN A 244 -22.28 9.16 -4.32
N SER A 245 -21.18 8.85 -5.01
CA SER A 245 -20.43 7.59 -4.92
C SER A 245 -18.92 7.83 -5.10
N THR A 246 -18.07 6.89 -4.70
CA THR A 246 -16.61 6.95 -4.94
C THR A 246 -16.30 7.21 -6.42
N VAL A 247 -15.33 8.08 -6.68
CA VAL A 247 -14.94 8.46 -8.04
C VAL A 247 -13.44 8.25 -8.22
N GLY A 248 -13.07 7.58 -9.32
CA GLY A 248 -11.69 7.50 -9.77
C GLY A 248 -11.40 8.57 -10.82
N PHE A 249 -10.12 8.88 -11.00
CA PHE A 249 -9.66 9.71 -12.11
C PHE A 249 -8.58 8.97 -12.89
N GLN A 250 -8.55 9.19 -14.20
CA GLN A 250 -7.48 8.75 -15.08
C GLN A 250 -6.91 9.97 -15.81
N ALA A 251 -5.60 10.17 -15.74
CA ALA A 251 -4.91 11.19 -16.52
C ALA A 251 -4.21 10.55 -17.72
N LEU A 252 -4.57 10.98 -18.93
CA LEU A 252 -3.94 10.54 -20.17
C LEU A 252 -2.97 11.60 -20.68
N PRO A 253 -1.69 11.26 -20.94
CA PRO A 253 -0.72 12.21 -21.44
C PRO A 253 -1.03 12.64 -22.88
N VAL A 254 -0.75 13.92 -23.17
CA VAL A 254 -0.81 14.49 -24.52
C VAL A 254 0.60 14.64 -25.06
N PHE A 255 0.86 14.00 -26.20
CA PHE A 255 2.10 14.13 -26.97
C PHE A 255 1.78 14.76 -28.32
N ASP A 256 2.47 15.84 -28.67
CA ASP A 256 2.30 16.52 -29.95
C ASP A 256 0.83 16.83 -30.30
N GLY A 257 0.05 17.22 -29.28
CA GLY A 257 -1.38 17.53 -29.40
C GLY A 257 -2.32 16.32 -29.52
N SER A 258 -1.81 15.09 -29.39
CA SER A 258 -2.60 13.86 -29.42
C SER A 258 -2.60 13.15 -28.06
N VAL A 259 -3.78 12.74 -27.59
CA VAL A 259 -3.92 11.96 -26.36
C VAL A 259 -3.38 10.54 -26.59
N SER A 260 -2.44 10.10 -25.76
CA SER A 260 -1.92 8.73 -25.79
C SER A 260 -2.62 7.85 -24.75
N THR A 261 -3.19 6.74 -25.23
CA THR A 261 -3.78 5.70 -24.37
C THR A 261 -2.78 4.60 -24.01
N ASP A 262 -1.68 4.48 -24.76
CA ASP A 262 -0.61 3.49 -24.52
C ASP A 262 0.16 3.78 -23.24
N LEU A 263 0.28 5.08 -22.92
CA LEU A 263 0.85 5.59 -21.69
C LEU A 263 -0.25 6.10 -20.75
N ALA A 264 -1.45 5.53 -20.85
CA ALA A 264 -2.45 5.69 -19.82
C ALA A 264 -1.78 5.32 -18.50
N LEU A 265 -1.44 6.35 -17.73
CA LEU A 265 -1.01 6.15 -16.37
C LEU A 265 -2.16 5.39 -15.75
N ARG A 266 -1.88 4.15 -15.30
CA ARG A 266 -2.82 3.38 -14.47
C ARG A 266 -2.86 4.02 -13.09
N THR A 267 -3.06 5.33 -13.04
CA THR A 267 -3.35 6.10 -11.84
C THR A 267 -4.79 5.79 -11.52
N PHE A 268 -5.06 4.62 -10.94
CA PHE A 268 -6.32 4.39 -10.23
C PHE A 268 -6.23 5.13 -8.90
N ALA A 269 -6.10 6.46 -8.97
CA ALA A 269 -6.15 7.29 -7.79
C ALA A 269 -7.64 7.66 -7.64
N ALA A 270 -8.26 7.07 -6.63
CA ALA A 270 -9.64 7.36 -6.29
C ALA A 270 -9.68 8.44 -5.21
N ILE A 271 -10.56 9.42 -5.39
CA ILE A 271 -10.92 10.32 -4.30
C ILE A 271 -11.99 9.61 -3.49
N GLN A 272 -11.72 9.43 -2.21
CA GLN A 272 -12.72 8.88 -1.30
C GLN A 272 -13.80 9.93 -1.09
N VAL A 273 -15.03 9.59 -1.47
CA VAL A 273 -16.20 10.35 -1.05
C VAL A 273 -16.45 10.02 0.41
N VAL A 274 -16.17 11.00 1.27
CA VAL A 274 -16.51 10.87 2.68
C VAL A 274 -17.99 11.21 2.78
N LYS A 275 -18.82 10.17 2.89
CA LYS A 275 -20.16 10.34 3.47
C LYS A 275 -19.93 10.91 4.85
N GLY A 276 -20.40 12.14 5.09
CA GLY A 276 -20.11 12.89 6.31
C GLY A 276 -20.17 11.98 7.55
N VAL A 277 -19.04 11.84 8.23
CA VAL A 277 -18.95 11.16 9.52
C VAL A 277 -19.87 11.95 10.46
N VAL A 278 -21.03 11.45 10.89
CA VAL A 278 -21.32 10.13 11.44
C VAL A 278 -22.70 9.66 10.93
N SER A 279 -22.76 8.64 10.06
CA SER A 279 -23.92 7.75 10.14
C SER A 279 -23.64 6.76 11.28
N PRO A 280 -24.56 6.60 12.25
CA PRO A 280 -24.53 5.48 13.18
C PRO A 280 -24.43 4.11 12.49
N GLU A 281 -24.58 4.01 11.17
CA GLU A 281 -24.56 2.75 10.41
C GLU A 281 -23.18 2.08 10.29
N MET A 282 -22.04 2.72 10.61
CA MET A 282 -20.82 1.94 10.88
C MET A 282 -20.91 1.15 12.21
N LYS A 283 -21.86 1.49 13.10
CA LYS A 283 -22.31 0.55 14.15
C LYS A 283 -23.23 -0.54 13.61
N ASP A 284 -23.75 -0.45 12.39
CA ASP A 284 -24.64 -1.46 11.81
C ASP A 284 -23.90 -2.58 11.08
N CYS A 285 -22.62 -2.43 10.72
CA CYS A 285 -21.75 -3.61 10.48
C CYS A 285 -21.47 -4.41 11.80
N LYS A 286 -22.02 -4.00 12.97
CA LYS A 286 -22.10 -4.80 14.21
C LYS A 286 -23.49 -5.43 14.49
N ALA A 287 -24.47 -5.33 13.59
CA ALA A 287 -25.88 -5.61 13.96
C ALA A 287 -26.50 -6.94 13.45
N SER A 288 -25.85 -7.76 12.62
CA SER A 288 -26.50 -8.97 12.06
C SER A 288 -26.27 -10.29 12.85
N THR A 289 -25.47 -10.31 13.92
CA THR A 289 -25.06 -11.57 14.59
C THR A 289 -25.92 -12.01 15.79
N ASN A 290 -27.19 -11.59 15.87
CA ASN A 290 -28.14 -12.17 16.84
C ASN A 290 -29.52 -12.41 16.21
N GLN A 291 -29.67 -13.48 15.44
CA GLN A 291 -30.91 -14.25 15.30
C GLN A 291 -30.61 -15.74 15.33
#